data_AF-A0A8D2KR63-F1
#
_entry.id   AF-A0A8D2KR63-F1
#
_cell.length_a   1.000
_cell.length_b   1.000
_cell.length_c   1.000
_cell.angle_alpha   90.00
_cell.angle_beta   90.00
_cell.angle_gamma   90.00
#
_symmetry.space_group_name_H-M   'P 1'
#
loop_
_entity.id
_entity.type
_entity.pdbx_description
1 polymer ?
#
loop_
_entity_poly.entity_id
_entity_poly.type
_entity_poly.pdbx_seq_one_letter_code
_entity_poly.pdbx_strand_id
1 'polypeptide(L)' 'LARAVTPPFVPRLKGAADTSHFDRAFTSQKAVLTPPDLLPPLSAEEQARFRGFDFVSPCFLQG' A
#
# COMPACT_ATOMS: atom_id res chain seq x y z
N LEU A 1 -7.29 -5.27 -23.93
CA LEU A 1 -6.23 -6.29 -24.17
C LEU A 1 -6.30 -7.34 -23.07
N ALA A 2 -6.41 -8.61 -23.42
CA ALA A 2 -6.39 -9.72 -22.45
C ALA A 2 -4.95 -10.19 -22.18
N ARG A 3 -4.70 -10.80 -21.01
CA ARG A 3 -3.42 -11.46 -20.63
C ARG A 3 -3.24 -12.79 -21.40
N ALA A 4 -3.31 -12.75 -22.73
CA ALA A 4 -3.36 -13.93 -23.60
C ALA A 4 -1.97 -14.46 -24.02
N VAL A 5 -0.91 -13.67 -23.83
CA VAL A 5 0.46 -14.03 -24.16
C VAL A 5 1.24 -14.29 -22.88
N THR A 6 1.94 -15.43 -22.82
CA THR A 6 2.80 -15.77 -21.68
C THR A 6 3.99 -14.80 -21.60
N PRO A 7 4.26 -14.18 -20.43
CA PRO A 7 5.44 -13.35 -20.26
C PRO A 7 6.74 -14.16 -20.47
N PRO A 8 7.80 -13.54 -21.02
CA PRO A 8 9.09 -14.20 -21.20
C PRO A 8 9.79 -14.51 -19.86
N PHE A 9 9.32 -13.90 -18.77
CA PHE A 9 9.82 -14.14 -17.41
C PHE A 9 8.66 -14.14 -16.41
N VAL A 10 8.65 -15.15 -15.54
CA VAL A 10 7.71 -15.29 -14.44
C VAL A 10 8.50 -15.26 -13.13
N PRO A 11 8.31 -14.25 -12.26
CA PRO A 11 8.99 -14.17 -10.97
C PRO A 11 8.68 -15.40 -10.10
N ARG A 12 9.70 -15.98 -9.47
CA ARG A 12 9.52 -17.10 -8.53
C ARG A 12 8.99 -16.58 -7.21
N LEU A 13 7.85 -17.09 -6.76
CA LEU A 13 7.29 -16.77 -5.44
C LEU A 13 7.46 -17.96 -4.49
N LYS A 14 7.87 -17.68 -3.25
CA LYS A 14 8.02 -18.67 -2.17
C LYS A 14 6.76 -18.83 -1.33
N GLY A 15 5.79 -17.92 -1.46
CA GLY A 15 4.52 -17.94 -0.71
C GLY A 15 3.80 -16.59 -0.76
N ALA A 16 2.67 -16.47 -0.08
CA ALA A 16 1.83 -15.27 -0.10
C ALA A 16 2.52 -14.01 0.49
N ALA A 17 3.47 -14.20 1.41
CA ALA A 17 4.22 -13.12 2.05
C ALA A 17 5.66 -12.97 1.50
N ASP A 18 5.96 -13.52 0.31
CA ASP A 18 7.30 -13.46 -0.26
C ASP A 18 7.66 -12.02 -0.69
N THR A 19 8.65 -11.44 -0.02
CA THR A 19 9.18 -10.10 -0.31
C THR A 19 10.53 -10.14 -1.04
N SER A 20 10.97 -11.30 -1.55
CA SER A 20 12.33 -11.47 -2.12
C SER A 20 12.60 -10.67 -3.41
N HIS A 21 11.57 -10.14 -4.06
CA HIS A 21 11.68 -9.22 -5.21
C HIS A 21 11.71 -7.75 -4.82
N PHE A 22 11.73 -7.44 -3.52
CA PHE A 22 11.81 -6.09 -2.97
C PHE A 22 13.13 -5.90 -2.21
N ASP A 23 13.61 -4.66 -2.09
CA ASP A 23 14.85 -4.36 -1.37
C ASP A 23 14.70 -4.69 0.13
N ARG A 24 15.75 -5.30 0.69
CA ARG A 24 15.84 -5.61 2.11
C ARG A 24 15.91 -4.36 2.96
N ALA A 25 16.42 -3.24 2.46
CA ALA A 25 16.45 -1.97 3.18
C ALA A 25 15.06 -1.54 3.70
N PHE A 26 13.98 -1.97 3.03
CA PHE A 26 12.60 -1.73 3.47
C PHE A 26 11.99 -2.94 4.15
N THR A 27 12.09 -4.13 3.54
CA THR A 27 11.36 -5.32 3.99
C THR A 27 11.90 -5.95 5.28
N SER A 28 13.10 -5.56 5.72
CA SER A 28 13.65 -5.93 7.02
C SER A 28 13.27 -4.97 8.14
N GLN A 29 12.65 -3.82 7.83
CA GLN A 29 12.13 -2.91 8.84
C GLN A 29 10.86 -3.47 9.49
N LYS A 30 10.57 -3.00 10.71
CA LYS A 30 9.32 -3.33 11.39
C LYS A 30 8.15 -2.67 10.66
N ALA A 31 7.11 -3.43 10.30
CA ALA A 31 5.90 -2.91 9.66
C ALA A 31 5.02 -2.16 10.66
N VAL A 32 5.39 -0.91 10.97
CA VAL A 32 4.65 -0.02 11.89
C VAL A 32 4.50 1.36 11.27
N LEU A 33 3.39 2.02 11.58
CA LEU A 33 3.25 3.45 11.32
C LEU A 33 4.01 4.21 12.40
N THR A 34 5.12 4.83 12.04
CA THR A 34 5.84 5.73 12.94
C THR A 34 4.93 6.94 13.23
N PRO A 35 4.64 7.27 14.50
CA PRO A 35 3.88 8.46 14.81
C PRO A 35 4.66 9.70 14.35
N PRO A 36 3.97 10.80 14.00
CA PRO A 36 4.65 12.07 13.75
C PRO A 36 5.41 12.53 15.00
N ASP A 37 6.35 13.46 14.82
CA ASP A 37 7.08 14.09 15.93
C ASP A 37 6.11 14.68 16.98
N LEU A 38 6.64 15.03 18.15
CA LEU A 38 5.90 15.66 19.27
C LEU A 38 5.47 17.11 18.95
N LEU A 39 4.80 17.28 17.82
CA LEU A 39 4.11 18.48 17.39
C LEU A 39 2.71 18.51 18.00
N PRO A 40 2.11 19.71 18.15
CA PRO A 40 0.69 19.78 18.45
C PRO A 40 -0.10 19.00 17.39
N PRO A 41 -1.18 18.30 17.78
CA PRO A 41 -2.09 17.69 16.82
C PRO A 41 -2.59 18.71 15.80
N LEU A 42 -2.91 18.24 14.60
CA LEU A 42 -3.53 19.07 13.57
C LEU A 42 -4.83 19.71 14.11
N SER A 43 -5.05 20.97 13.78
CA SER A 43 -6.31 21.65 14.06
C SER A 43 -7.47 21.01 13.27
N ALA A 44 -8.71 21.29 13.69
CA ALA A 44 -9.89 20.80 12.99
C ALA A 44 -9.95 21.26 11.52
N GLU A 45 -9.46 22.47 11.23
CA GLU A 45 -9.39 23.02 9.87
C GLU A 45 -8.37 22.27 9.00
N GLU A 46 -7.19 21.96 9.54
CA GLU A 46 -6.18 21.18 8.83
C GLU A 46 -6.66 19.74 8.60
N GLN A 47 -7.30 19.12 9.59
CA GLN A 47 -7.87 17.78 9.45
C GLN A 47 -9.00 17.75 8.40
N ALA A 48 -9.76 18.84 8.26
CA ALA A 48 -10.81 18.96 7.25
C ALA A 48 -10.27 18.92 5.81
N ARG A 49 -8.98 19.17 5.58
CA ARG A 49 -8.34 19.03 4.25
C ARG A 49 -8.29 17.59 3.76
N PHE A 50 -8.36 16.60 4.66
CA PHE A 50 -8.42 15.17 4.32
C PHE A 50 -9.85 14.68 4.04
N ARG A 51 -10.86 15.56 4.07
CA ARG A 51 -12.25 15.15 3.85
C ARG A 51 -12.42 14.64 2.42
N GLY A 52 -12.90 13.40 2.27
CA GLY A 52 -13.03 12.73 0.98
C GLY A 52 -11.77 11.99 0.50
N PHE A 53 -10.76 11.83 1.36
CA PHE A 53 -9.58 11.01 1.06
C PHE A 53 -9.92 9.51 0.93
N ASP A 54 -10.85 9.03 1.76
CA ASP A 54 -11.26 7.63 1.75
C ASP A 54 -11.91 7.27 0.42
N PHE A 55 -11.42 6.19 -0.19
CA PHE A 55 -11.92 5.68 -1.46
C PHE A 55 -12.00 4.16 -1.43
N VAL A 56 -13.13 3.63 -1.90
CA VAL A 56 -13.29 2.20 -2.21
C VAL A 56 -13.68 2.09 -3.67
N SER A 57 -13.00 1.22 -4.40
CA SER A 57 -13.32 1.01 -5.81
C SER A 57 -14.76 0.51 -5.96
N PRO A 58 -15.60 1.14 -6.81
CA PRO A 58 -16.98 0.69 -7.02
C PRO A 58 -17.06 -0.77 -7.49
N CYS A 59 -16.08 -1.26 -8.26
CA CYS A 59 -16.04 -2.65 -8.69
C CYS A 59 -15.82 -3.66 -7.55
N PHE A 60 -15.38 -3.20 -6.38
CA PHE A 60 -15.26 -4.01 -5.17
C PHE A 60 -16.55 -4.04 -4.34
N LEU A 61 -17.43 -3.05 -4.55
CA LEU A 61 -18.72 -2.94 -3.85
C LEU A 61 -19.88 -3.63 -4.62
N GLN A 62 -19.63 -4.05 -5.85
CA GLN A 62 -20.60 -4.73 -6.72
C GLN A 62 -20.49 -6.26 -6.66
N GLY A 63 -19.79 -6.79 -5.66
CA GLY A 63 -19.68 -8.23 -5.37
C GLY A 63 -20.84 -8.73 -4.52
#